data_AF-A0A7X8ZF53-F1
#
_entry.id   AF-A0A7X8ZF53-F1
#
_cell.length_a   1.000
_cell.length_b   1.000
_cell.length_c   1.000
_cell.angle_alpha   90.00
_cell.angle_beta   90.00
_cell.angle_gamma   90.00
#
_symmetry.space_group_name_H-M   'P 1'
#
loop_
_entity.id
_entity.type
_entity.pdbx_description
1 polymer ?
#
loop_
_entity_poly.entity_id
_entity_poly.type
_entity_poly.pdbx_seq_one_letter_code
_entity_poly.pdbx_strand_id
1 'polypeptide(L)'
;AMPIYLAVVVGLAIFLLILVFRSIMVPLVAGLGFLLSVGAAFGVTVLFWQEGLWDIVNTPGPLISFMPIFLIGVTFGLAMDYQVFLVTRMREHYSHHGGKGIEGSKYSAVEQSVIEGYTQGSRVVTAAALIMIAVFVAFIDQPLPFIKVFGFALGVGVFFDAFFIRMGLVPASMFLMGRATWWMPRWLDKILPSLDVEGSALEKEWERSQVRQ
;
A
#
# COMPACT_ATOMS: atom_id res chain seq x y z
N ALA A 1 12.03 -15.38 -18.32
CA ALA A 1 11.49 -14.01 -18.43
C ALA A 1 10.77 -13.56 -17.15
N MET A 2 9.84 -14.37 -16.60
CA MET A 2 9.08 -14.04 -15.38
C MET A 2 9.91 -13.54 -14.17
N PRO A 3 11.06 -14.13 -13.81
CA PRO A 3 11.83 -13.66 -12.66
C PRO A 3 12.43 -12.27 -12.86
N ILE A 4 12.87 -11.96 -14.08
CA ILE A 4 13.45 -10.66 -14.43
C ILE A 4 12.35 -9.60 -14.45
N TYR A 5 11.20 -9.89 -15.05
CA TYR A 5 10.04 -8.99 -15.00
C TYR A 5 9.59 -8.71 -13.57
N LEU A 6 9.47 -9.76 -12.75
CA LEU A 6 9.10 -9.62 -11.35
C LEU A 6 10.12 -8.79 -10.57
N ALA A 7 11.41 -9.03 -10.76
CA ALA A 7 12.47 -8.23 -10.15
C ALA A 7 12.43 -6.76 -10.60
N VAL A 8 12.15 -6.48 -11.88
CA VAL A 8 12.05 -5.11 -12.40
C VAL A 8 10.83 -4.40 -11.85
N VAL A 9 9.64 -5.01 -11.90
CA VAL A 9 8.40 -4.37 -11.42
C VAL A 9 8.44 -4.17 -9.91
N VAL A 10 8.86 -5.19 -9.15
CA VAL A 10 8.99 -5.09 -7.69
C VAL A 10 10.12 -4.13 -7.30
N GLY A 11 11.23 -4.12 -8.05
CA GLY A 11 12.33 -3.18 -7.84
C GLY A 11 11.92 -1.74 -8.11
N LEU A 12 11.22 -1.48 -9.21
CA LEU A 12 10.67 -0.16 -9.55
C LEU A 12 9.63 0.28 -8.52
N ALA A 13 8.80 -0.65 -8.04
CA ALA A 13 7.82 -0.42 -6.99
C ALA A 13 8.46 0.04 -5.68
N ILE A 14 9.45 -0.73 -5.20
CA ILE A 14 10.21 -0.38 -4.00
C ILE A 14 10.92 0.95 -4.19
N PHE A 15 11.51 1.20 -5.37
CA PHE A 15 12.19 2.45 -5.67
C PHE A 15 11.24 3.66 -5.63
N LEU A 16 10.07 3.58 -6.26
CA LEU A 16 9.04 4.62 -6.21
C LEU A 16 8.58 4.89 -4.76
N LEU A 17 8.32 3.83 -3.99
CA LEU A 17 7.92 3.95 -2.59
C LEU A 17 9.02 4.60 -1.73
N ILE A 18 10.30 4.27 -1.97
CA ILE A 18 11.43 4.92 -1.30
C ILE A 18 11.48 6.41 -1.64
N LEU A 19 11.24 6.77 -2.91
CA LEU A 19 11.26 8.16 -3.37
C LEU A 19 10.13 8.99 -2.72
N VAL A 20 8.92 8.42 -2.62
CA VAL A 20 7.76 9.09 -2.03
C VAL A 20 7.88 9.22 -0.51
N PHE A 21 8.21 8.13 0.19
CA PHE A 21 8.19 8.11 1.66
C PHE A 21 9.50 8.56 2.30
N ARG A 22 10.58 8.63 1.53
CA ARG A 22 11.92 8.97 2.01
C ARG A 22 12.38 8.10 3.20
N SER A 23 11.78 6.93 3.41
CA SER A 23 12.13 5.95 4.45
C SER A 23 12.43 4.62 3.77
N ILE A 24 13.34 3.82 4.33
CA ILE A 24 13.67 2.49 3.79
C ILE A 24 12.79 1.40 4.40
N MET A 25 12.44 1.54 5.68
CA MET A 25 11.67 0.54 6.43
C MET A 25 10.21 0.47 5.97
N VAL A 26 9.58 1.62 5.76
CA VAL A 26 8.16 1.69 5.35
C VAL A 26 7.93 1.05 3.97
N PRO A 27 8.71 1.38 2.92
CA PRO A 27 8.60 0.72 1.62
C PRO A 27 8.93 -0.75 1.64
N LEU A 28 9.87 -1.19 2.48
CA LEU A 28 10.28 -2.58 2.55
C LEU A 28 9.16 -3.44 3.12
N VAL A 29 8.56 -3.01 4.24
CA VAL A 29 7.41 -3.70 4.82
C VAL A 29 6.22 -3.71 3.87
N ALA A 30 5.94 -2.57 3.23
CA ALA A 30 4.86 -2.48 2.27
C ALA A 30 5.10 -3.34 1.01
N GLY A 31 6.32 -3.38 0.49
CA GLY A 31 6.71 -4.21 -0.65
C GLY A 31 6.60 -5.71 -0.31
N LEU A 32 7.01 -6.12 0.90
CA LEU A 32 6.81 -7.48 1.38
C LEU A 32 5.32 -7.82 1.54
N GLY A 33 4.53 -6.89 2.09
CA GLY A 33 3.09 -7.03 2.20
C GLY A 33 2.40 -7.16 0.84
N PHE A 34 2.82 -6.36 -0.14
CA PHE A 34 2.35 -6.44 -1.52
C PHE A 34 2.64 -7.81 -2.14
N LEU A 35 3.88 -8.32 -2.00
CA LEU A 35 4.25 -9.65 -2.47
C LEU A 35 3.39 -10.74 -1.81
N LEU A 36 3.10 -10.60 -0.51
CA LEU A 36 2.22 -11.51 0.21
C LEU A 36 0.79 -11.46 -0.34
N SER A 37 0.27 -10.27 -0.64
CA SER A 37 -1.06 -10.09 -1.23
C SER A 37 -1.17 -10.69 -2.63
N VAL A 38 -0.19 -10.43 -3.49
CA VAL A 38 -0.08 -11.04 -4.83
C VAL A 38 0.00 -12.56 -4.73
N GLY A 39 0.83 -13.07 -3.82
CA GLY A 39 0.97 -14.51 -3.57
C GLY A 39 -0.33 -15.14 -3.12
N ALA A 40 -1.05 -14.50 -2.19
CA ALA A 40 -2.36 -14.94 -1.72
C ALA A 40 -3.41 -14.90 -2.84
N ALA A 41 -3.47 -13.83 -3.62
CA ALA A 41 -4.39 -13.69 -4.74
C ALA A 41 -4.16 -14.77 -5.80
N PHE A 42 -2.90 -14.99 -6.18
CA PHE A 42 -2.55 -16.04 -7.13
C PHE A 42 -2.83 -17.44 -6.57
N GLY A 43 -2.46 -17.70 -5.32
CA GLY A 43 -2.72 -18.98 -4.65
C GLY A 43 -4.22 -19.30 -4.59
N VAL A 44 -5.05 -18.35 -4.16
CA VAL A 44 -6.51 -18.51 -4.14
C VAL A 44 -7.06 -18.70 -5.56
N THR A 45 -6.55 -17.95 -6.54
CA THR A 45 -6.97 -18.11 -7.94
C THR A 45 -6.65 -19.50 -8.48
N VAL A 46 -5.45 -20.02 -8.22
CA VAL A 46 -5.04 -21.38 -8.58
C VAL A 46 -5.94 -22.41 -7.89
N LEU A 47 -6.20 -22.28 -6.59
CA LEU A 47 -7.05 -23.21 -5.86
C LEU A 47 -8.47 -23.30 -6.42
N PHE A 48 -9.10 -22.16 -6.76
CA PHE A 48 -10.46 -22.14 -7.29
C PHE A 48 -10.55 -22.55 -8.76
N TRP A 49 -9.62 -22.08 -9.60
CA TRP A 49 -9.73 -22.21 -11.07
C TRP A 49 -8.94 -23.38 -11.64
N GLN A 50 -7.84 -23.77 -11.00
CA GLN A 50 -6.97 -24.85 -11.46
C GLN A 50 -7.22 -26.14 -10.67
N GLU A 51 -7.38 -26.07 -9.34
CA GLU A 51 -7.66 -27.26 -8.52
C GLU A 51 -9.16 -27.53 -8.32
N GLY A 52 -10.03 -26.58 -8.65
CA GLY A 52 -11.49 -26.78 -8.60
C GLY A 52 -12.04 -26.87 -7.19
N LEU A 53 -11.46 -26.13 -6.23
CA LEU A 53 -11.98 -26.09 -4.86
C LEU A 53 -13.48 -25.73 -4.87
N TRP A 54 -14.30 -26.56 -4.22
CA TRP A 54 -15.77 -26.47 -4.11
C TRP A 54 -16.61 -26.80 -5.35
N ASP A 55 -16.04 -27.32 -6.44
CA ASP A 55 -16.80 -27.77 -7.63
C ASP A 55 -17.67 -26.67 -8.29
N ILE A 56 -17.37 -25.39 -7.98
CA ILE A 56 -18.11 -24.22 -8.48
C ILE A 56 -17.80 -23.95 -9.97
N VAL A 57 -16.68 -24.48 -10.47
CA VAL A 57 -16.22 -24.27 -11.85
C VAL A 57 -16.35 -25.57 -12.64
N ASN A 58 -17.32 -25.61 -13.56
CA ASN A 58 -17.64 -26.78 -14.40
C ASN A 58 -16.51 -27.25 -15.34
N THR A 59 -15.41 -26.49 -15.47
CA THR A 59 -14.26 -26.86 -16.31
C THR A 59 -12.97 -26.24 -15.76
N PRO A 60 -12.29 -26.91 -14.81
CA PRO A 60 -10.96 -26.49 -14.38
C PRO A 60 -10.00 -26.46 -15.56
N GLY A 61 -9.20 -25.41 -15.67
CA GLY A 61 -8.32 -25.20 -16.83
C GLY A 61 -7.04 -24.48 -16.47
N PRO A 62 -5.96 -24.68 -17.24
CA PRO A 62 -4.69 -24.01 -16.98
C PRO A 62 -4.82 -22.49 -17.13
N LEU A 63 -4.26 -21.77 -16.16
CA LEU A 63 -4.21 -20.32 -16.16
C LEU A 63 -3.26 -19.82 -17.26
N ILE A 64 -3.62 -18.70 -17.87
CA ILE A 64 -2.79 -18.12 -18.94
C ILE A 64 -1.46 -17.63 -18.36
N SER A 65 -0.36 -17.93 -19.05
CA SER A 65 1.01 -17.69 -18.59
C SER A 65 1.35 -16.23 -18.28
N PHE A 66 0.61 -15.26 -18.83
CA PHE A 66 0.80 -13.83 -18.55
C PHE A 66 -0.11 -13.29 -17.42
N MET A 67 -1.02 -14.10 -16.86
CA MET A 67 -1.91 -13.65 -15.79
C MET A 67 -1.15 -13.10 -14.56
N PRO A 68 -0.06 -13.73 -14.06
CA PRO A 68 0.67 -13.18 -12.92
C PRO A 68 1.32 -11.84 -13.24
N ILE A 69 1.78 -11.65 -14.48
CA ILE A 69 2.40 -10.40 -14.96
C ILE A 69 1.40 -9.25 -14.83
N PHE A 70 0.18 -9.47 -15.33
CA PHE A 70 -0.91 -8.50 -15.26
C PHE A 70 -1.39 -8.28 -13.84
N LEU A 71 -1.58 -9.34 -13.07
CA LEU A 71 -2.04 -9.25 -11.68
C LEU A 71 -1.09 -8.37 -10.89
N ILE A 72 0.21 -8.62 -10.96
CA ILE A 72 1.24 -7.80 -10.30
C ILE A 72 1.17 -6.36 -10.80
N GLY A 73 1.17 -6.12 -12.11
CA GLY A 73 1.18 -4.75 -12.65
C GLY A 73 -0.04 -3.93 -12.23
N VAL A 74 -1.23 -4.53 -12.33
CA VAL A 74 -2.50 -3.87 -11.98
C VAL A 74 -2.64 -3.69 -10.48
N THR A 75 -2.43 -4.75 -9.67
CA THR A 75 -2.51 -4.61 -8.21
C THR A 75 -1.47 -3.66 -7.66
N PHE A 76 -0.27 -3.60 -8.26
CA PHE A 76 0.74 -2.62 -7.87
C PHE A 76 0.26 -1.18 -8.13
N GLY A 77 -0.28 -0.91 -9.33
CA GLY A 77 -0.85 0.40 -9.65
C GLY A 77 -1.98 0.78 -8.69
N LEU A 78 -2.91 -0.15 -8.43
CA LEU A 78 -4.03 0.07 -7.51
C LEU A 78 -3.58 0.26 -6.06
N ALA A 79 -2.53 -0.43 -5.62
CA ALA A 79 -2.04 -0.37 -4.25
C ALA A 79 -1.26 0.93 -3.94
N MET A 80 -0.67 1.57 -4.95
CA MET A 80 0.09 2.82 -4.76
C MET A 80 -0.81 3.95 -4.28
N ASP A 81 -2.00 4.10 -4.85
CA ASP A 81 -2.92 5.21 -4.55
C ASP A 81 -3.31 5.23 -3.05
N TYR A 82 -3.60 4.06 -2.49
CA TYR A 82 -3.97 3.95 -1.08
C TYR A 82 -2.79 4.09 -0.12
N GLN A 83 -1.58 3.75 -0.58
CA GLN A 83 -0.41 3.81 0.29
C GLN A 83 0.05 5.23 0.47
N VAL A 84 0.09 5.96 -0.63
CA VAL A 84 0.32 7.40 -0.61
C VAL A 84 -0.75 8.05 0.27
N PHE A 85 -2.03 7.75 0.05
CA PHE A 85 -3.09 8.38 0.83
C PHE A 85 -3.01 8.11 2.35
N LEU A 86 -2.85 6.85 2.77
CA LEU A 86 -2.82 6.52 4.20
C LEU A 86 -1.56 7.04 4.89
N VAL A 87 -0.40 6.89 4.25
CA VAL A 87 0.89 7.22 4.87
C VAL A 87 1.15 8.72 4.83
N THR A 88 0.70 9.44 3.78
CA THR A 88 0.76 10.92 3.77
C THR A 88 -0.04 11.50 4.94
N ARG A 89 -1.24 10.97 5.20
CA ARG A 89 -2.06 11.41 6.35
C ARG A 89 -1.40 11.12 7.70
N MET A 90 -0.76 9.96 7.84
CA MET A 90 0.02 9.64 9.05
C MET A 90 1.24 10.56 9.21
N ARG A 91 1.87 10.97 8.11
CA ARG A 91 3.01 11.89 8.08
C ARG A 91 2.60 13.32 8.45
N GLU A 92 1.48 13.77 7.92
CA GLU A 92 0.88 15.07 8.19
C GLU A 92 0.64 15.23 9.70
N HIS A 93 -0.01 14.25 10.34
CA HIS A 93 -0.21 14.22 11.79
C HIS A 93 1.09 14.20 12.59
N TYR A 94 2.10 13.44 12.17
CA TYR A 94 3.41 13.41 12.82
C TYR A 94 4.14 14.77 12.72
N SER A 95 4.03 15.44 11.57
CA SER A 95 4.66 16.73 11.30
C SER A 95 3.98 17.87 12.07
N HIS A 96 2.64 17.92 12.10
CA HIS A 96 1.88 18.93 12.85
C HIS A 96 2.12 18.88 14.36
N HIS A 97 2.36 17.69 14.93
CA HIS A 97 2.70 17.54 16.35
C HIS A 97 4.22 17.67 16.63
N GLY A 98 5.02 18.04 15.64
CA GLY A 98 6.46 18.28 15.78
C GLY A 98 7.26 17.07 16.27
N GLY A 99 6.77 15.85 16.07
CA GLY A 99 7.37 14.63 16.59
C GLY A 99 7.39 14.51 18.12
N LYS A 100 6.62 15.34 18.84
CA LYS A 100 6.46 15.25 20.30
C LYS A 100 5.17 14.50 20.63
N GLY A 101 5.27 13.47 21.47
CA GLY A 101 4.09 12.80 22.02
C GLY A 101 3.38 13.73 23.00
N ILE A 102 2.06 13.59 23.16
CA ILE A 102 1.30 14.38 24.15
C ILE A 102 1.86 14.13 25.55
N GLU A 103 2.12 15.19 26.31
CA GLU A 103 2.53 15.09 27.72
C GLU A 103 1.48 14.32 28.53
N GLY A 104 1.87 13.16 29.07
CA GLY A 104 1.00 12.26 29.85
C GLY A 104 0.53 10.98 29.12
N SER A 105 0.84 10.83 27.82
CA SER A 105 0.56 9.62 27.05
C SER A 105 1.66 8.55 27.22
N LYS A 106 1.27 7.28 27.33
CA LYS A 106 2.20 6.13 27.36
C LYS A 106 2.81 5.81 25.97
N TYR A 107 2.31 6.46 24.92
CA TYR A 107 2.63 6.17 23.52
C TYR A 107 3.63 7.16 22.90
N SER A 108 4.46 6.69 21.99
CA SER A 108 5.37 7.53 21.20
C SER A 108 4.61 8.44 20.23
N ALA A 109 5.20 9.59 19.84
CA ALA A 109 4.64 10.48 18.82
C ALA A 109 4.28 9.76 17.51
N VAL A 110 5.04 8.71 17.16
CA VAL A 110 4.79 7.87 15.98
C VAL A 110 3.57 6.97 16.18
N GLU A 111 3.42 6.38 17.36
CA GLU A 111 2.29 5.49 17.66
C GLU A 111 0.98 6.27 17.67
N GLN A 112 1.01 7.49 18.21
CA GLN A 112 -0.14 8.37 18.24
C GLN A 112 -0.53 8.87 16.84
N SER A 113 0.45 9.27 16.01
CA SER A 113 0.16 9.69 14.63
C SER A 113 -0.35 8.53 13.78
N VAL A 114 0.09 7.28 14.05
CA VAL A 114 -0.46 6.08 13.42
C VAL A 114 -1.92 5.86 13.85
N ILE A 115 -2.25 5.97 15.14
CA ILE A 115 -3.63 5.78 15.64
C ILE A 115 -4.59 6.83 15.05
N GLU A 116 -4.22 8.10 15.11
CA GLU A 116 -5.06 9.21 14.62
C GLU A 116 -5.18 9.21 13.10
N GLY A 117 -4.05 9.04 12.40
CA GLY A 117 -4.01 8.93 10.94
C GLY A 117 -4.78 7.69 10.44
N TYR A 118 -4.69 6.57 11.13
CA TYR A 118 -5.46 5.36 10.81
C TYR A 118 -6.96 5.56 11.02
N THR A 119 -7.37 6.19 12.12
CA THR A 119 -8.79 6.40 12.44
C THR A 119 -9.46 7.29 11.38
N GLN A 120 -8.75 8.31 10.89
CA GLN A 120 -9.27 9.19 9.84
C GLN A 120 -9.16 8.59 8.44
N GLY A 121 -8.08 7.85 8.14
CA GLY A 121 -7.83 7.27 6.82
C GLY A 121 -8.61 5.98 6.54
N SER A 122 -8.86 5.17 7.58
CA SER A 122 -9.49 3.84 7.44
C SER A 122 -10.85 3.89 6.76
N ARG A 123 -11.72 4.86 7.10
CA ARG A 123 -13.05 4.99 6.48
C ARG A 123 -12.98 5.18 4.96
N VAL A 124 -12.08 6.04 4.50
CA VAL A 124 -11.91 6.33 3.06
C VAL A 124 -11.34 5.12 2.33
N VAL A 125 -10.33 4.48 2.93
CA VAL A 125 -9.70 3.28 2.37
C VAL A 125 -10.70 2.12 2.29
N THR A 126 -11.50 1.88 3.33
CA THR A 126 -12.52 0.82 3.32
C THR A 126 -13.57 1.10 2.24
N ALA A 127 -14.06 2.33 2.12
CA ALA A 127 -15.04 2.69 1.11
C ALA A 127 -14.52 2.45 -0.31
N ALA A 128 -13.29 2.89 -0.59
CA ALA A 128 -12.67 2.69 -1.89
C ALA A 128 -12.39 1.22 -2.20
N ALA A 129 -11.90 0.46 -1.20
CA ALA A 129 -11.69 -0.98 -1.32
C ALA A 129 -13.00 -1.72 -1.64
N LEU A 130 -14.10 -1.37 -0.98
CA LEU A 130 -15.42 -1.97 -1.24
C LEU A 130 -15.90 -1.69 -2.67
N ILE A 131 -15.73 -0.46 -3.16
CA ILE A 131 -16.11 -0.10 -4.54
C ILE A 131 -15.28 -0.91 -5.55
N MET A 132 -13.96 -1.01 -5.35
CA MET A 132 -13.10 -1.79 -6.24
C MET A 132 -13.44 -3.28 -6.23
N ILE A 133 -13.67 -3.86 -5.04
CA ILE A 133 -14.08 -5.26 -4.92
C ILE A 133 -15.41 -5.46 -5.65
N ALA A 134 -16.38 -4.56 -5.49
CA ALA A 134 -17.66 -4.66 -6.20
C ALA A 134 -17.49 -4.65 -7.74
N VAL A 135 -16.62 -3.79 -8.27
CA VAL A 135 -16.30 -3.75 -9.71
C VAL A 135 -15.66 -5.06 -10.19
N PHE A 136 -14.71 -5.60 -9.43
CA PHE A 136 -14.04 -6.85 -9.80
C PHE A 136 -14.94 -8.09 -9.65
N VAL A 137 -15.83 -8.09 -8.66
CA VAL A 137 -16.85 -9.12 -8.51
C VAL A 137 -17.83 -9.07 -9.69
N ALA A 138 -18.19 -7.89 -10.19
CA ALA A 138 -19.02 -7.78 -11.40
C ALA A 138 -18.36 -8.37 -12.65
N PHE A 139 -17.03 -8.45 -12.71
CA PHE A 139 -16.31 -9.11 -13.81
C PHE A 139 -16.45 -10.64 -13.79
N ILE A 140 -16.87 -11.23 -12.66
CA ILE A 140 -17.08 -12.67 -12.54
C ILE A 140 -18.27 -13.14 -13.40
N ASP A 141 -19.23 -12.25 -13.69
CA ASP A 141 -20.41 -12.55 -14.50
C ASP A 141 -20.15 -12.43 -16.02
N GLN A 142 -18.90 -12.18 -16.43
CA GLN A 142 -18.58 -12.02 -17.85
C GLN A 142 -18.50 -13.38 -18.57
N PRO A 143 -18.98 -13.46 -19.83
CA PRO A 143 -19.00 -14.70 -20.61
C PRO A 143 -17.59 -15.16 -21.03
N LEU A 144 -16.61 -14.25 -21.02
CA LEU A 144 -15.22 -14.56 -21.35
C LEU A 144 -14.50 -15.15 -20.12
N PRO A 145 -14.05 -16.43 -20.16
CA PRO A 145 -13.39 -17.09 -19.02
C PRO A 145 -12.16 -16.32 -18.52
N PHE A 146 -11.44 -15.69 -19.44
CA PHE A 146 -10.31 -14.84 -19.13
C PHE A 146 -10.70 -13.67 -18.22
N ILE A 147 -11.75 -12.92 -18.55
CA ILE A 147 -12.19 -11.75 -17.77
C ILE A 147 -12.67 -12.20 -16.38
N LYS A 148 -13.35 -13.34 -16.32
CA LYS A 148 -13.85 -13.93 -15.09
C LYS A 148 -12.74 -14.29 -14.09
N VAL A 149 -11.69 -14.95 -14.57
CA VAL A 149 -10.49 -15.30 -13.77
C VAL A 149 -9.78 -14.03 -13.30
N PHE A 150 -9.60 -13.04 -14.19
CA PHE A 150 -8.94 -11.78 -13.84
C PHE A 150 -9.74 -10.96 -12.83
N GLY A 151 -11.06 -10.87 -13.00
CA GLY A 151 -11.96 -10.23 -12.04
C GLY A 151 -11.84 -10.85 -10.66
N PHE A 152 -11.89 -12.19 -10.59
CA PHE A 152 -11.69 -12.91 -9.33
C PHE A 152 -10.31 -12.64 -8.71
N ALA A 153 -9.25 -12.79 -9.49
CA ALA A 153 -7.88 -12.66 -8.99
C ALA A 153 -7.55 -11.23 -8.52
N LEU A 154 -8.01 -10.21 -9.25
CA LEU A 154 -7.85 -8.81 -8.89
C LEU A 154 -8.70 -8.44 -7.68
N GLY A 155 -9.94 -8.93 -7.59
CA GLY A 155 -10.81 -8.73 -6.43
C GLY A 155 -10.21 -9.30 -5.16
N VAL A 156 -9.68 -10.54 -5.23
CA VAL A 156 -8.98 -11.17 -4.11
C VAL A 156 -7.69 -10.42 -3.76
N GLY A 157 -6.90 -9.99 -4.74
CA GLY A 157 -5.68 -9.21 -4.51
C GLY A 157 -5.94 -7.87 -3.82
N VAL A 158 -6.98 -7.14 -4.25
CA VAL A 158 -7.42 -5.93 -3.57
C VAL A 158 -7.88 -6.22 -2.14
N PHE A 159 -8.64 -7.29 -1.94
CA PHE A 159 -9.12 -7.67 -0.62
C PHE A 159 -7.96 -7.94 0.35
N PHE A 160 -6.97 -8.74 -0.07
CA PHE A 160 -5.78 -8.97 0.76
C PHE A 160 -4.96 -7.70 0.98
N ASP A 161 -4.77 -6.87 -0.05
CA ASP A 161 -4.00 -5.63 0.09
C ASP A 161 -4.69 -4.64 1.05
N ALA A 162 -5.98 -4.35 0.84
CA ALA A 162 -6.70 -3.35 1.60
C ALA A 162 -6.90 -3.75 3.06
N PHE A 163 -7.27 -5.01 3.32
CA PHE A 163 -7.61 -5.44 4.69
C PHE A 163 -6.42 -6.04 5.44
N PHE A 164 -5.67 -6.96 4.83
CA PHE A 164 -4.57 -7.62 5.55
C PHE A 164 -3.32 -6.76 5.59
N ILE A 165 -2.94 -6.17 4.46
CA ILE A 165 -1.70 -5.40 4.38
C ILE A 165 -1.92 -4.01 4.96
N ARG A 166 -2.91 -3.28 4.44
CA ARG A 166 -3.04 -1.85 4.73
C ARG A 166 -3.76 -1.54 6.03
N MET A 167 -4.73 -2.36 6.44
CA MET A 167 -5.39 -2.22 7.74
C MET A 167 -4.72 -3.02 8.86
N GLY A 168 -4.01 -4.10 8.53
CA GLY A 168 -3.30 -4.93 9.51
C GLY A 168 -1.80 -4.64 9.56
N LEU A 169 -1.08 -5.06 8.51
CA LEU A 169 0.38 -5.17 8.52
C LEU A 169 1.09 -3.81 8.56
N VAL A 170 0.59 -2.81 7.85
CA VAL A 170 1.17 -1.46 7.80
C VAL A 170 1.06 -0.76 9.17
N PRO A 171 -0.12 -0.60 9.79
CA PRO A 171 -0.21 0.01 11.12
C PRO A 171 0.54 -0.79 12.18
N ALA A 172 0.44 -2.13 12.17
CA ALA A 172 1.10 -2.98 13.15
C ALA A 172 2.63 -2.89 13.07
N SER A 173 3.19 -2.86 11.86
CA SER A 173 4.63 -2.70 11.67
C SER A 173 5.12 -1.31 12.09
N MET A 174 4.37 -0.25 11.75
CA MET A 174 4.71 1.11 12.18
C MET A 174 4.65 1.25 13.71
N PHE A 175 3.70 0.58 14.35
CA PHE A 175 3.57 0.52 15.81
C PHE A 175 4.72 -0.26 16.45
N LEU A 176 5.08 -1.44 15.92
CA LEU A 176 6.21 -2.23 16.43
C LEU A 176 7.58 -1.56 16.23
N MET A 177 7.77 -0.84 15.13
CA MET A 177 9.04 -0.20 14.79
C MET A 177 9.22 1.17 15.48
N GLY A 178 8.15 1.81 15.95
CA GLY A 178 8.20 3.06 16.72
C GLY A 178 9.01 4.17 16.02
N ARG A 179 10.02 4.75 16.68
CA ARG A 179 10.89 5.79 16.09
C ARG A 179 11.75 5.30 14.91
N ALA A 180 11.97 3.99 14.77
CA ALA A 180 12.77 3.42 13.68
C ALA A 180 12.03 3.43 12.34
N THR A 181 10.70 3.55 12.35
CA THR A 181 9.84 3.66 11.15
C THR A 181 10.25 4.83 10.25
N TRP A 182 10.74 5.92 10.87
CA TRP A 182 11.17 7.15 10.19
C TRP A 182 12.69 7.27 10.07
N TRP A 183 13.44 6.22 10.40
CA TRP A 183 14.90 6.27 10.36
C TRP A 183 15.39 6.32 8.92
N MET A 184 16.07 7.41 8.58
CA MET A 184 16.69 7.64 7.27
C MET A 184 18.21 7.74 7.44
N PRO A 185 19.02 6.93 6.73
CA PRO A 185 20.47 7.08 6.75
C PRO A 185 20.86 8.40 6.07
N ARG A 186 21.70 9.20 6.76
CA ARG A 186 22.12 10.57 6.38
C ARG A 186 22.70 10.72 4.97
N TRP A 187 23.20 9.63 4.38
CA TRP A 187 23.72 9.61 3.00
C TRP A 187 22.59 9.64 1.95
N LEU A 188 21.46 8.98 2.22
CA LEU A 188 20.31 8.93 1.31
C LEU A 188 19.49 10.23 1.34
N ASP A 189 19.42 10.88 2.50
CA ASP A 189 18.85 12.23 2.68
C ASP A 189 19.59 13.28 1.81
N LYS A 190 20.89 13.08 1.60
CA LYS A 190 21.74 13.99 0.82
C LYS A 190 21.64 13.79 -0.71
N ILE A 191 21.18 12.63 -1.17
CA ILE A 191 21.06 12.29 -2.60
C ILE A 191 19.63 12.51 -3.11
N LEU A 192 18.62 12.36 -2.26
CA LEU A 192 17.23 12.56 -2.67
C LEU A 192 16.92 14.07 -2.78
N PRO A 193 16.64 14.60 -4.00
CA PRO A 193 16.19 15.98 -4.17
C PRO A 193 14.85 16.15 -3.45
N SER A 194 14.67 17.30 -2.79
CA SER A 194 13.48 17.64 -2.02
C SER A 194 12.28 17.86 -2.95
N LEU A 195 11.59 16.78 -3.33
CA LEU A 195 10.22 16.87 -3.83
C LEU A 195 9.31 17.10 -2.62
N ASP A 196 9.23 18.37 -2.24
CA ASP A 196 8.27 18.90 -1.27
C ASP A 196 6.88 18.83 -1.91
N VAL A 197 6.26 17.66 -1.88
CA VAL A 197 4.89 17.43 -2.41
C VAL A 197 3.86 18.23 -1.60
N GLU A 198 4.23 18.73 -0.42
CA GLU A 198 3.30 19.33 0.55
C GLU A 198 3.56 20.80 0.89
N GLY A 199 4.50 21.51 0.24
CA GLY A 199 4.68 22.95 0.47
C GLY A 199 5.03 23.33 1.93
N SER A 200 5.57 22.39 2.71
CA SER A 200 5.92 22.60 4.11
C SER A 200 7.05 23.65 4.30
N ALA A 201 7.84 23.89 3.25
CA ALA A 201 8.81 24.99 3.19
C ALA A 201 8.15 26.37 3.01
N LEU A 202 7.02 26.44 2.28
CA LEU A 202 6.26 27.67 2.02
C LEU A 202 5.49 28.14 3.26
N GLU A 203 4.87 27.21 4.01
CA GLU A 203 4.18 27.52 5.28
C GLU A 203 5.15 28.14 6.30
N LYS A 204 6.38 27.58 6.41
CA LYS A 204 7.45 28.10 7.28
C LYS A 204 8.06 29.42 6.81
N GLU A 205 7.96 29.74 5.52
CA GLU A 205 8.32 31.08 5.03
C GLU A 205 7.23 32.10 5.33
N TRP A 206 5.95 31.71 5.20
CA TRP A 206 4.82 32.58 5.54
C TRP A 206 4.76 32.92 7.04
N GLU A 207 4.91 31.94 7.93
CA GLU A 207 4.95 32.19 9.38
C GLU A 207 6.12 33.09 9.77
N ARG A 208 7.30 32.91 9.17
CA ARG A 208 8.46 33.79 9.42
C ARG A 208 8.28 35.20 8.86
N SER A 209 7.47 35.37 7.81
CA SER A 209 7.15 36.69 7.25
C SER A 209 6.08 37.42 8.07
N GLN A 210 5.13 36.72 8.69
CA GLN A 210 4.12 37.34 9.58
C GLN A 210 4.68 37.74 10.95
N VAL A 211 5.67 37.03 11.48
CA VAL A 211 6.33 37.40 12.76
C VAL A 211 7.26 38.62 12.61
N ARG A 212 7.56 39.05 11.37
CA ARG A 212 8.44 40.19 11.06
C ARG A 212 7.70 41.48 10.71
N GLN A 213 6.37 41.47 10.60
CA GLN A 213 5.53 42.68 10.48
C GLN A 213 4.85 42.98 11.80
#